data_AF-A0A2X1Q8C2-F1
#
_entry.id   AF-A0A2X1Q8C2-F1
#
_cell.length_a   1.000
_cell.length_b   1.000
_cell.length_c   1.000
_cell.angle_alpha   90.00
_cell.angle_beta   90.00
_cell.angle_gamma   90.00
#
_symmetry.space_group_name_H-M   'P 1'
#
loop_
_entity.id
_entity.type
_entity.pdbx_description
1 polymer ?
#
loop_
_entity_poly.entity_id
_entity_poly.type
_entity_poly.pdbx_seq_one_letter_code
_entity_poly.pdbx_strand_id
1 'polypeptide(L)' 'MSTVLTDSGVLYVTDDGKHIIQGPMYDVSGAQPVNVTNQLLLGKAERAEQ' A
#
# COMPACT_ATOMS: atom_id res chain seq x y z
N MET A 1 5.28 7.57 -6.87
CA MET A 1 4.01 7.47 -6.11
C MET A 1 4.31 6.90 -4.73
N SER A 2 3.73 7.45 -3.67
CA SER A 2 4.01 7.07 -2.28
C SER A 2 2.84 6.33 -1.63
N THR A 3 3.15 5.44 -0.68
CA THR A 3 2.14 4.76 0.16
C THR A 3 2.11 5.41 1.54
N VAL A 4 0.96 5.97 1.92
CA VAL A 4 0.75 6.67 3.20
C VAL A 4 -0.15 5.83 4.10
N LEU A 5 0.29 5.61 5.34
CA LEU A 5 -0.51 4.97 6.38
C LEU A 5 -1.26 6.04 7.16
N THR A 6 -2.55 5.83 7.35
CA THR A 6 -3.41 6.66 8.19
C THR A 6 -4.14 5.77 9.18
N ASP A 7 -4.73 6.36 10.22
CA ASP A 7 -5.58 5.63 11.17
C ASP A 7 -6.80 4.98 10.50
N SER A 8 -7.24 5.54 9.35
CA SER A 8 -8.38 5.06 8.58
C SER A 8 -8.02 4.10 7.43
N GLY A 9 -6.73 3.75 7.27
CA GLY A 9 -6.26 2.83 6.24
C GLY A 9 -5.12 3.37 5.36
N VAL A 10 -4.91 2.73 4.21
CA VAL A 10 -3.80 3.04 3.28
C VAL A 10 -4.25 3.94 2.15
N LEU A 11 -3.48 4.99 1.88
CA LEU A 11 -3.65 5.90 0.75
C LEU A 11 -2.44 5.84 -0.19
N TYR A 12 -2.70 5.96 -1.47
CA TYR A 12 -1.69 6.15 -2.50
C TYR A 12 -1.73 7.59 -2.98
N VAL A 13 -0.58 8.26 -2.92
CA VAL A 13 -0.46 9.69 -3.24
C VAL A 13 0.54 9.87 -4.37
N THR A 14 0.18 10.65 -5.38
CA THR A 14 1.11 11.03 -6.46
C THR A 14 2.29 11.83 -5.91
N ASP A 15 3.42 11.83 -6.62
CA ASP A 15 4.65 12.47 -6.12
C ASP A 15 4.50 13.99 -5.97
N ASP A 16 3.57 14.61 -6.69
CA ASP A 16 3.20 16.03 -6.56
C ASP A 16 2.16 16.31 -5.46
N GLY A 17 1.67 15.29 -4.75
CA GLY A 17 0.68 15.41 -3.68
C GLY A 17 -0.75 15.75 -4.12
N LYS A 18 -1.02 15.89 -5.42
CA LYS A 18 -2.30 16.43 -5.90
C LYS A 18 -3.40 15.39 -6.03
N HIS A 19 -3.05 14.11 -6.17
CA HIS A 19 -4.02 13.04 -6.34
C HIS A 19 -3.85 11.99 -5.25
N ILE A 20 -4.98 11.57 -4.70
CA ILE A 20 -5.08 10.58 -3.66
C ILE A 20 -6.04 9.49 -4.13
N ILE A 21 -5.63 8.23 -3.99
CA ILE A 21 -6.45 7.06 -4.28
C ILE A 21 -6.43 6.16 -3.05
N GLN A 22 -7.60 5.73 -2.59
CA GLN A 22 -7.70 4.78 -1.48
C GLN A 22 -7.23 3.38 -1.93
N GLY A 23 -6.41 2.73 -1.12
CA GLY A 23 -6.00 1.35 -1.36
C GLY A 23 -7.15 0.33 -1.25
N PRO A 24 -6.88 -0.96 -1.50
CA PRO A 24 -5.55 -1.52 -1.79
C PRO A 24 -5.13 -1.41 -3.26
N MET A 25 -3.82 -1.33 -3.50
CA MET A 25 -3.22 -1.56 -4.80
C MET A 25 -2.99 -3.04 -5.06
N TYR A 26 -3.25 -3.45 -6.30
CA TYR A 26 -2.94 -4.77 -6.83
C TYR A 26 -1.92 -4.67 -7.95
N ASP A 27 -0.90 -5.53 -7.91
CA ASP A 27 -0.09 -5.85 -9.08
C ASP A 27 -0.81 -6.94 -9.89
N VAL A 28 -1.13 -6.63 -11.15
CA VAL A 28 -1.86 -7.51 -12.08
C VAL A 28 -1.00 -7.95 -13.26
N SER A 29 0.32 -7.75 -13.18
CA SER A 29 1.25 -8.12 -14.26
C SER A 29 1.50 -9.63 -14.38
N GLY A 30 1.22 -10.39 -13.31
CA GLY A 30 1.40 -11.84 -13.26
C GLY A 30 0.15 -12.65 -13.62
N ALA A 31 0.21 -13.95 -13.36
CA ALA A 31 -0.91 -14.87 -13.63
C ALA A 31 -2.15 -14.61 -12.73
N GLN A 32 -1.97 -13.95 -11.59
CA GLN A 32 -3.04 -13.63 -10.64
C GLN A 32 -2.79 -12.24 -10.02
N PRO A 33 -3.85 -11.47 -9.72
CA PRO A 33 -3.72 -10.21 -8.98
C PRO A 33 -3.11 -10.42 -7.60
N VAL A 34 -2.11 -9.61 -7.27
CA VAL A 34 -1.41 -9.67 -5.98
C VAL A 34 -1.64 -8.38 -5.21
N ASN A 35 -2.19 -8.48 -4.00
CA ASN A 35 -2.38 -7.31 -3.12
C ASN A 35 -1.03 -6.87 -2.52
N VAL A 36 -0.41 -5.88 -3.14
CA VAL A 36 0.89 -5.34 -2.69
C VAL A 36 0.76 -4.47 -1.44
N THR A 37 -0.45 -3.98 -1.14
CA THR A 37 -0.73 -3.23 0.10
C THR A 37 -0.53 -4.13 1.31
N ASN A 38 -1.14 -5.32 1.28
CA ASN A 38 -1.07 -6.27 2.39
C ASN A 38 0.34 -6.82 2.58
N GLN A 39 1.09 -7.06 1.51
CA GLN A 39 2.49 -7.48 1.63
C GLN A 39 3.34 -6.42 2.34
N LEU A 40 3.16 -5.13 2.01
CA LEU A 40 3.83 -4.04 2.70
C LEU A 40 3.47 -4.00 4.19
N LEU A 41 2.18 -4.18 4.52
CA LEU A 41 1.69 -4.15 5.90
C LEU A 41 2.23 -5.32 6.74
N LEU A 42 2.26 -6.54 6.18
CA LEU A 42 2.84 -7.71 6.84
C LEU A 42 4.30 -7.47 7.21
N GLY A 43 5.11 -7.00 6.25
CA GLY A 43 6.51 -6.69 6.52
C GLY A 43 6.74 -5.53 7.49
N LYS A 44 5.72 -4.70 7.77
CA LYS A 44 5.76 -3.70 8.86
C LYS A 44 5.36 -4.31 10.20
N ALA A 45 4.35 -5.18 10.22
CA ALA A 45 3.92 -5.89 11.42
C ALA A 45 5.05 -6.76 11.99
N GLU A 46 5.71 -7.56 11.14
CA GLU A 46 6.85 -8.41 11.53
C GLU A 46 8.04 -7.61 12.12
N ARG A 47 8.19 -6.34 11.72
CA ARG A 47 9.22 -5.44 12.29
C ARG A 47 8.79 -4.79 13.60
N ALA A 48 7.49 -4.62 13.82
CA ALA A 48 6.96 -4.08 15.07
C ALA A 48 6.94 -5.11 16.20
N GLU A 49 7.00 -6.40 15.85
CA GLU A 49 7.08 -7.52 16.81
C GLU A 49 8.52 -7.82 17.28
N GLN A 50 9.54 -7.17 16.71
CA GLN A 50 10.96 -7.27 17.09
C GLN A 50 11.34 -6.19 18.09
#